data_AF-A0A1C6N2S8-F1
#
_entry.id   AF-A0A1C6N2S8-F1
#
_cell.length_a   1.000
_cell.length_b   1.000
_cell.length_c   1.000
_cell.angle_alpha   90.00
_cell.angle_beta   90.00
_cell.angle_gamma   90.00
#
_symmetry.space_group_name_H-M   'P 1'
#
loop_
_entity.id
_entity.type
_entity.pdbx_description
1 polymer ?
#
loop_
_entity_poly.entity_id
_entity_poly.type
_entity_poly.pdbx_seq_one_letter_code
_entity_poly.pdbx_strand_id
1 'polypeptide(L)' 'MTPAAALAVVRAAVQTAHGHDLRHPDDIAEQIVDELTAQGWTITRTDPTPSPRSDQPTPM' A
#
# COMPACT_ATOMS: atom_id res chain seq x y z
N MET A 1 2.21 15.93 -6.24
CA MET A 1 2.28 15.39 -4.87
C MET A 1 3.69 14.91 -4.61
N THR A 2 4.35 15.38 -3.56
CA THR A 2 5.75 15.04 -3.28
C THR A 2 5.86 13.71 -2.53
N PRO A 3 6.76 12.79 -2.92
CA PRO A 3 6.98 11.50 -2.24
C PRO A 3 7.25 11.64 -0.73
N ALA A 4 7.86 12.74 -0.31
CA ALA A 4 8.16 13.02 1.09
C ALA A 4 6.89 13.19 1.97
N ALA A 5 5.81 13.77 1.41
CA ALA A 5 4.56 13.95 2.14
C ALA A 5 3.85 12.61 2.36
N ALA A 6 3.80 11.74 1.34
CA ALA A 6 3.29 10.38 1.48
C ALA A 6 4.07 9.59 2.54
N LEU A 7 5.40 9.69 2.53
CA LEU A 7 6.25 9.00 3.50
C LEU A 7 5.99 9.49 4.94
N ALA A 8 5.76 10.79 5.15
CA ALA A 8 5.43 11.32 6.46
C ALA A 8 4.10 10.76 6.99
N VAL A 9 3.08 10.67 6.13
CA VAL A 9 1.76 10.08 6.49
C VAL A 9 1.90 8.60 6.83
N VAL A 10 2.62 7.83 6.00
CA VAL A 10 2.86 6.40 6.27
C VAL A 10 3.58 6.20 7.61
N ARG A 11 4.60 7.00 7.92
CA ARG A 11 5.31 6.92 9.21
C ARG A 11 4.41 7.24 10.40
N ALA A 12 3.51 8.22 10.26
CA ALA A 12 2.56 8.56 11.31
C ALA A 12 1.56 7.42 11.52
N ALA A 13 0.99 6.88 10.43
CA ALA A 13 0.05 5.77 10.48
C ALA A 13 0.66 4.50 11.11
N VAL A 14 1.91 4.15 10.77
CA VAL A 14 2.63 3.02 11.39
C VAL A 14 2.84 3.23 12.89
N GLN A 15 3.18 4.44 13.32
CA GLN A 15 3.32 4.76 14.75
C GLN A 15 1.99 4.64 15.49
N THR A 16 0.90 5.14 14.91
CA THR A 16 -0.46 5.00 15.46
C THR A 16 -0.87 3.53 15.57
N ALA A 17 -0.65 2.74 14.51
CA ALA A 17 -0.98 1.33 14.49
C ALA A 17 -0.21 0.56 15.59
N HIS A 18 1.06 0.88 15.79
CA HIS A 18 1.86 0.30 16.88
C HIS A 18 1.31 0.69 18.26
N GLY A 19 0.86 1.94 18.43
CA GLY A 19 0.21 2.40 19.66
C GLY A 19 -1.15 1.74 19.95
N HIS A 20 -1.79 1.18 18.93
CA HIS A 20 -3.04 0.42 19.04
C HIS A 20 -2.83 -1.11 19.14
N ASP A 21 -1.60 -1.57 19.35
CA ASP A 21 -1.21 -2.99 19.37
C ASP A 21 -1.56 -3.75 18.06
N LEU A 22 -1.75 -3.03 16.94
CA LEU A 22 -1.87 -3.66 15.63
C LEU A 22 -0.49 -4.22 15.23
N ARG A 23 -0.40 -5.55 15.17
CA ARG A 23 0.82 -6.27 14.83
C ARG A 23 0.72 -7.04 13.52
N HIS A 24 -0.50 -7.28 13.05
CA HIS A 24 -0.69 -7.95 11.77
C HIS A 24 -0.39 -6.97 10.63
N PRO A 25 0.42 -7.38 9.64
CA PRO A 25 0.79 -6.49 8.54
C PRO A 25 -0.41 -6.01 7.72
N ASP A 26 -1.46 -6.83 7.61
CA ASP A 26 -2.67 -6.47 6.87
C ASP A 26 -3.45 -5.35 7.58
N ASP A 27 -3.64 -5.44 8.90
CA ASP A 27 -4.34 -4.40 9.68
C ASP A 27 -3.61 -3.05 9.64
N ILE A 28 -2.26 -3.10 9.66
CA ILE A 28 -1.42 -1.90 9.53
C ILE A 28 -1.59 -1.30 8.12
N ALA A 29 -1.64 -2.13 7.09
CA ALA A 29 -1.83 -1.67 5.72
C ALA A 29 -3.20 -1.01 5.52
N GLU A 30 -4.27 -1.60 6.07
CA GLU A 30 -5.61 -1.01 6.07
C GLU A 30 -5.62 0.37 6.75
N GLN A 31 -5.03 0.48 7.95
CA GLN A 31 -4.92 1.76 8.66
C GLN A 31 -4.16 2.82 7.83
N ILE A 32 -3.07 2.45 7.16
CA ILE A 32 -2.31 3.38 6.31
C ILE A 32 -3.16 3.87 5.12
N VAL A 33 -3.93 2.97 4.51
CA VAL A 33 -4.82 3.31 3.39
C VAL A 33 -5.91 4.30 3.84
N ASP A 34 -6.50 4.06 5.01
CA ASP A 34 -7.51 4.95 5.59
C ASP A 34 -6.94 6.35 5.88
N GLU A 35 -5.76 6.44 6.49
CA GLU A 35 -5.10 7.72 6.80
C GLU A 35 -4.75 8.51 5.53
N LEU A 36 -4.23 7.83 4.50
CA LEU A 36 -3.94 8.46 3.22
C LEU A 36 -5.22 8.95 2.53
N THR A 37 -6.30 8.17 2.61
CA THR A 37 -7.60 8.54 2.05
C THR A 37 -8.20 9.74 2.79
N ALA A 38 -8.09 9.80 4.12
CA ALA A 38 -8.53 10.93 4.93
C ALA A 38 -7.77 12.23 4.59
N GLN A 39 -6.52 12.11 4.13
CA GLN A 39 -5.71 13.24 3.62
C GLN A 39 -6.04 13.60 2.16
N GLY A 40 -7.06 12.99 1.56
CA GLY A 40 -7.50 13.25 0.19
C GLY A 40 -6.69 12.54 -0.88
N TRP A 41 -5.91 11.51 -0.53
CA TRP A 41 -5.18 10.72 -1.51
C TRP A 41 -6.09 9.64 -2.11
N THR A 42 -6.09 9.55 -3.45
CA THR A 42 -6.73 8.44 -4.15
C THR A 42 -5.74 7.28 -4.27
N ILE A 43 -6.01 6.17 -3.58
CA ILE A 43 -5.22 4.93 -3.70
C ILE A 43 -5.92 4.01 -4.69
N THR A 44 -5.30 3.80 -5.84
CA THR A 44 -5.78 2.83 -6.83
C THR A 44 -5.12 1.49 -6.55
N ARG A 45 -5.92 0.44 -6.37
CA ARG A 45 -5.42 -0.93 -6.35
C ARG A 45 -4.86 -1.27 -7.73
N THR A 46 -3.54 -1.32 -7.84
CA THR A 46 -2.88 -2.04 -8.92
C THR A 46 -2.83 -3.50 -8.50
N ASP A 47 -3.70 -4.34 -9.05
CA ASP A 47 -3.45 -5.77 -8.99
C ASP A 47 -2.06 -6.04 -9.57
N PRO A 48 -1.28 -6.94 -8.96
CA PRO A 48 0.03 -7.28 -9.50
C PRO A 48 -0.20 -7.77 -10.94
N THR A 49 0.34 -7.02 -11.92
CA THR A 49 0.37 -7.47 -13.30
C THR A 49 0.93 -8.88 -13.28
N PRO A 50 0.18 -9.91 -13.72
CA PRO A 50 0.72 -11.26 -13.77
C PRO A 50 1.97 -11.17 -14.64
N SER A 51 3.13 -11.45 -14.06
CA SER A 51 4.37 -11.55 -14.81
C SER A 51 4.10 -12.46 -16.02
N PRO A 52 4.46 -12.06 -17.25
CA PRO A 52 4.28 -12.94 -18.39
C PRO A 52 5.00 -14.25 -18.04
N ARG A 53 4.22 -15.34 -17.95
CA ARG A 53 4.74 -16.65 -17.63
C ARG A 53 5.73 -16.99 -18.76
N SER A 54 7.01 -17.13 -18.46
CA SER A 54 8.04 -17.53 -19.43
C SER A 54 7.79 -18.92 -20.06
N ASP A 55 6.71 -19.60 -19.68
CA ASP A 55 6.22 -20.87 -20.19
C ASP A 55 5.21 -20.73 -21.35
N GLN A 56 4.95 -19.53 -21.88
CA GLN A 56 4.10 -19.42 -23.07
C GLN A 56 4.92 -19.79 -24.33
N PRO A 57 4.67 -20.94 -24.98
CA PRO A 57 5.34 -21.26 -26.24
C PRO A 57 4.93 -20.22 -27.29
N THR A 58 5.92 -19.62 -27.95
CA THR A 58 5.71 -18.77 -29.12
C THR A 58 4.91 -19.56 -30.15
N PRO A 59 3.72 -19.10 -30.58
CA PRO A 59 3.03 -19.74 -31.70
C PRO A 59 3.89 -19.55 -32.95
N MET A 60 4.29 -20.67 -33.56
CA MET A 60 4.92 -20.74 -34.88
C MET A 60 3.91 -20.45 -35.98
#